data_AF-A0A977L063-F1
#
_entry.id   AF-A0A977L063-F1
#
_cell.length_a   1.000
_cell.length_b   1.000
_cell.length_c   1.000
_cell.angle_alpha   90.00
_cell.angle_beta   90.00
_cell.angle_gamma   90.00
#
_symmetry.space_group_name_H-M   'P 1'
#
loop_
_entity.id
_entity.type
_entity.pdbx_description
1 polymer ?
#
loop_
_entity_poly.entity_id
_entity_poly.type
_entity_poly.pdbx_seq_one_letter_code
_entity_poly.pdbx_strand_id
1 'polypeptide(L)'
;MAVQTIPYYAGGRPKQGAAPLGFHYRLTGQLSLDSSRLEARSQRAESFILATNVLDSQALSPDQMLAEYKAQQVIERGFRFLKNPFFLASALFLKNPQRIMALMMIMVVSLLVYTLVQRRLRLALAASHQTIPNQKDISTSTPTLRWVFQSFLFIRWLEIDGIQAIVNLTSNHKHILSFLGSSCQKYYFIS
;
A
#
# COMPACT_ATOMS: atom_id res chain seq x y z
N MET A 1 23.05 34.39 -21.82
CA MET A 1 23.78 34.31 -20.53
C MET A 1 24.64 35.56 -20.45
N ALA A 2 24.51 36.36 -19.39
CA ALA A 2 25.28 37.58 -19.20
C ALA A 2 26.18 37.42 -17.98
N VAL A 3 27.42 37.93 -18.06
CA VAL A 3 28.37 37.90 -16.96
C VAL A 3 28.44 39.30 -16.37
N GLN A 4 28.00 39.46 -15.12
CA GLN A 4 28.11 40.72 -14.40
C GLN A 4 29.36 40.68 -13.50
N THR A 5 30.29 41.61 -13.72
CA THR A 5 31.47 41.79 -12.88
C THR A 5 31.16 42.71 -11.71
N ILE A 6 31.34 42.21 -10.49
CA ILE A 6 31.05 42.92 -9.25
C ILE A 6 32.38 43.15 -8.51
N PRO A 7 32.89 44.39 -8.43
CA PRO A 7 34.11 44.68 -7.68
C PRO A 7 33.88 44.47 -6.17
N TYR A 8 34.86 43.90 -5.46
CA TYR A 8 34.84 43.84 -4.00
C TYR A 8 36.02 44.61 -3.39
N TYR A 9 35.79 45.14 -2.19
CA TYR A 9 36.69 46.03 -1.47
C TYR A 9 36.98 45.48 -0.07
N ALA A 10 37.97 46.04 0.62
CA ALA A 10 38.26 45.70 2.01
C ALA A 10 37.06 46.05 2.92
N GLY A 11 36.97 45.41 4.09
CA GLY A 11 35.88 45.64 5.04
C GLY A 11 35.72 47.12 5.40
N GLY A 12 34.48 47.62 5.35
CA GLY A 12 34.13 49.03 5.57
C GLY A 12 33.55 49.70 4.32
N ARG A 13 33.10 50.96 4.45
CA ARG A 13 32.59 51.73 3.31
C ARG A 13 33.79 52.23 2.48
N PRO A 14 33.90 51.85 1.19
CA PRO A 14 35.03 52.29 0.36
C PRO A 14 35.04 53.82 0.22
N LYS A 15 36.23 54.42 0.32
CA LYS A 15 36.44 55.84 0.02
C LYS A 15 36.17 56.10 -1.47
N GLN A 16 35.71 57.30 -1.80
CA GLN A 16 35.42 57.70 -3.17
C GLN A 16 36.71 57.60 -4.01
N GLY A 17 36.71 56.75 -5.05
CA GLY A 17 37.87 56.51 -5.92
C GLY A 17 38.80 55.36 -5.50
N ALA A 18 38.47 54.55 -4.49
CA ALA A 18 39.29 53.40 -4.11
C ALA A 18 39.36 52.33 -5.23
N ALA A 19 40.55 51.77 -5.46
CA ALA A 19 40.74 50.65 -6.38
C ALA A 19 40.18 49.35 -5.77
N PRO A 20 39.46 48.52 -6.55
CA PRO A 20 38.92 47.25 -6.06
C PRO A 20 40.03 46.24 -5.75
N LEU A 21 39.84 45.44 -4.70
CA LEU A 21 40.76 44.34 -4.34
C LEU A 21 40.66 43.15 -5.31
N GLY A 22 39.52 43.03 -5.99
CA GLY A 22 39.27 41.99 -6.98
C GLY A 22 37.83 42.06 -7.49
N PHE A 23 37.45 41.07 -8.30
CA PHE A 23 36.13 41.00 -8.92
C PHE A 23 35.47 39.64 -8.63
N HIS A 24 34.18 39.67 -8.28
CA HIS A 24 33.30 38.52 -8.35
C HIS A 24 32.57 38.50 -9.69
N TYR A 25 32.43 37.33 -10.29
CA TYR A 25 31.65 37.14 -11.50
C TYR A 25 30.30 36.55 -11.12
N ARG A 26 29.23 37.28 -11.41
CA ARG A 26 27.86 36.81 -11.25
C ARG A 26 27.29 36.48 -12.61
N LEU A 27 26.99 35.20 -12.82
CA LEU A 27 26.33 34.72 -14.01
C LEU A 27 24.83 34.95 -13.89
N THR A 28 24.23 35.69 -14.82
CA THR A 28 22.79 35.82 -14.94
C THR A 28 22.33 35.13 -16.22
N GLY A 29 21.28 34.33 -16.09
CA GLY A 29 20.68 33.58 -17.19
C GLY A 29 19.19 33.45 -16.97
N GLN A 30 18.46 33.37 -18.08
CA GLN A 30 17.06 32.94 -18.05
C GLN A 30 17.04 31.44 -18.29
N LEU A 31 16.30 30.72 -17.44
CA LEU A 31 15.99 29.31 -17.65
C LEU A 31 14.82 29.24 -18.63
N SER A 32 15.04 28.62 -19.79
CA SER A 32 13.98 28.22 -20.69
C SER A 32 13.83 26.70 -20.67
N LEU A 33 12.59 26.24 -20.72
CA LEU A 33 12.28 24.84 -20.90
C LEU A 33 12.46 24.48 -22.38
N ASP A 34 13.29 23.47 -22.63
CA ASP A 34 13.43 22.87 -23.95
C ASP A 34 12.30 21.84 -24.12
N SER A 35 11.21 22.26 -24.76
CA SER A 35 10.03 21.43 -25.01
C SER A 35 10.37 20.14 -25.76
N SER A 36 11.29 20.21 -26.74
CA SER A 36 11.69 19.06 -27.55
C SER A 36 12.36 17.96 -26.73
N ARG A 37 13.24 18.35 -25.79
CA ARG A 37 13.91 17.42 -24.87
C ARG A 37 12.96 16.88 -23.81
N LEU A 38 11.96 17.66 -23.43
CA LEU A 38 10.91 17.24 -22.50
C LEU A 38 10.01 16.18 -23.12
N GLU A 39 9.52 16.41 -24.34
CA GLU A 39 8.71 15.45 -25.10
C GLU A 39 9.48 14.15 -25.36
N ALA A 40 10.74 14.24 -25.80
CA ALA A 40 11.57 13.06 -26.01
C ALA A 40 11.82 12.25 -24.72
N ARG A 41 11.91 12.91 -23.57
CA ARG A 41 12.02 12.25 -22.26
C ARG A 41 10.69 11.65 -21.80
N SER A 42 9.58 12.35 -22.03
CA SER A 42 8.22 11.89 -21.70
C SER A 42 7.86 10.65 -22.50
N GLN A 43 8.05 10.65 -23.83
CA GLN A 43 7.80 9.46 -24.67
C GLN A 43 8.59 8.22 -24.21
N ARG A 44 9.85 8.41 -23.84
CA ARG A 44 10.69 7.32 -23.31
C ARG A 44 10.27 6.86 -21.91
N ALA A 45 9.83 7.76 -21.05
CA ALA A 45 9.39 7.43 -19.69
C ALA A 45 7.98 6.81 -19.65
N GLU A 46 7.17 7.08 -20.66
CA GLU A 46 5.78 6.62 -20.77
C GLU A 46 5.64 5.25 -21.46
N SER A 47 6.67 4.81 -22.19
CA SER A 47 6.66 3.54 -22.92
C SER A 47 7.37 2.44 -22.14
N PHE A 48 6.79 1.25 -22.07
CA PHE A 48 7.43 0.04 -21.54
C PHE A 48 7.11 -1.17 -22.43
N ILE A 49 7.99 -2.17 -22.41
CA ILE A 49 7.87 -3.36 -23.24
C ILE A 49 7.33 -4.51 -22.38
N LEU A 50 6.30 -5.19 -22.88
CA LEU A 50 5.83 -6.45 -22.35
C LEU A 50 6.21 -7.56 -23.33
N ALA A 51 6.82 -8.62 -22.81
CA ALA A 51 7.20 -9.81 -23.56
C ALA A 51 6.47 -11.03 -22.98
N THR A 52 5.95 -11.88 -23.85
CA THR A 52 5.25 -13.12 -23.48
C THR A 52 5.80 -14.29 -24.28
N ASN A 53 5.69 -15.49 -23.72
CA ASN A 53 5.97 -16.74 -24.43
C ASN A 53 4.73 -17.26 -25.19
N VAL A 54 3.58 -16.59 -25.05
CA VAL A 54 2.35 -16.92 -25.79
C VAL A 54 2.45 -16.31 -27.19
N LEU A 55 2.68 -17.15 -28.19
CA LEU A 55 2.85 -16.73 -29.59
C LEU A 55 1.51 -16.50 -30.30
N ASP A 56 0.43 -17.10 -29.80
CA ASP A 56 -0.91 -16.98 -30.37
C ASP A 56 -1.62 -15.72 -29.84
N SER A 57 -1.88 -14.78 -30.75
CA SER A 57 -2.55 -13.51 -30.45
C SER A 57 -4.06 -13.65 -30.21
N GLN A 58 -4.68 -14.77 -30.59
CA GLN A 58 -6.07 -15.07 -30.24
C GLN A 58 -6.20 -15.65 -28.84
N ALA A 59 -5.17 -16.38 -28.37
CA ALA A 59 -5.13 -16.91 -27.00
C ALA A 59 -4.85 -15.83 -25.94
N LEU A 60 -4.06 -14.81 -26.27
CA LEU A 60 -3.77 -13.69 -25.39
C LEU A 60 -3.75 -12.37 -26.16
N SER A 61 -4.83 -11.62 -26.06
CA SER A 61 -4.91 -10.29 -26.66
C SER A 61 -3.97 -9.29 -25.96
N PRO A 62 -3.53 -8.22 -26.65
CA PRO A 62 -2.72 -7.16 -26.04
C PRO A 62 -3.35 -6.54 -24.79
N ASP A 63 -4.68 -6.32 -24.80
CA ASP A 63 -5.41 -5.75 -23.66
C ASP A 63 -5.39 -6.70 -22.45
N GLN A 64 -5.57 -8.00 -22.68
CA GLN A 64 -5.46 -9.01 -21.63
C GLN A 64 -4.04 -9.10 -21.08
N MET A 65 -3.03 -9.05 -21.95
CA MET A 65 -1.62 -9.04 -21.53
C MET A 65 -1.31 -7.84 -20.61
N LEU A 66 -1.79 -6.65 -20.99
CA LEU A 66 -1.63 -5.45 -20.18
C LEU A 66 -2.38 -5.58 -18.85
N ALA A 67 -3.62 -6.09 -18.86
CA ALA A 67 -4.43 -6.28 -17.66
C ALA A 67 -3.75 -7.25 -16.67
N GLU A 68 -3.27 -8.40 -17.14
CA GLU A 68 -2.55 -9.39 -16.33
C GLU A 68 -1.26 -8.81 -15.75
N TYR A 69 -0.47 -8.10 -16.56
CA TYR A 69 0.73 -7.43 -16.08
C TYR A 69 0.41 -6.41 -14.97
N LYS A 70 -0.63 -5.59 -15.15
CA LYS A 70 -1.05 -4.62 -14.12
C LYS A 70 -1.62 -5.30 -12.87
N ALA A 71 -2.25 -6.48 -13.01
CA ALA A 71 -2.74 -7.26 -11.88
C ALA A 71 -1.60 -7.76 -10.96
N GLN A 72 -0.37 -7.91 -11.47
CA GLN A 72 0.80 -8.30 -10.68
C GLN A 72 1.07 -7.34 -9.50
N GLN A 73 0.68 -6.06 -9.59
CA GLN A 73 0.78 -5.10 -8.48
C GLN A 73 -0.04 -5.50 -7.23
N VAL A 74 -1.02 -6.41 -7.37
CA VAL A 74 -1.74 -6.99 -6.22
C VAL A 74 -0.78 -7.81 -5.34
N ILE A 75 0.16 -8.52 -5.95
CA ILE A 75 1.15 -9.35 -5.24
C ILE A 75 2.10 -8.46 -4.42
N GLU A 76 2.57 -7.35 -5.00
CA GLU A 76 3.43 -6.39 -4.31
C GLU A 76 2.75 -5.76 -3.09
N ARG A 77 1.45 -5.47 -3.19
CA ARG A 77 0.64 -5.03 -2.05
C ARG A 77 0.53 -6.12 -0.97
N GLY A 78 0.47 -7.39 -1.36
CA GLY A 78 0.57 -8.54 -0.45
C GLY A 78 1.89 -8.60 0.31
N PHE A 79 3.02 -8.35 -0.35
CA PHE A 79 4.33 -8.30 0.34
C PHE A 79 4.46 -7.12 1.31
N ARG A 80 3.80 -6.00 1.03
CA ARG A 80 3.72 -4.87 1.98
C ARG A 80 3.02 -5.27 3.29
N PHE A 81 2.07 -6.20 3.23
CA PHE A 81 1.41 -6.74 4.41
C PHE A 81 2.35 -7.57 5.28
N LEU A 82 3.21 -8.42 4.68
CA LEU A 82 4.25 -9.16 5.41
C LEU A 82 5.25 -8.24 6.12
N LYS A 83 5.50 -7.06 5.54
CA LYS A 83 6.38 -6.03 6.10
C LYS A 83 5.66 -5.09 7.08
N ASN A 84 4.37 -5.28 7.33
CA ASN A 84 3.61 -4.39 8.18
C ASN A 84 4.01 -4.58 9.66
N PRO A 85 4.32 -3.52 10.41
CA PRO A 85 4.72 -3.61 11.82
C PRO A 85 3.69 -4.32 12.72
N PHE A 86 2.40 -4.35 12.33
CA PHE A 86 1.36 -5.10 13.04
C PHE A 86 1.52 -6.63 12.94
N PHE A 87 2.33 -7.16 12.01
CA PHE A 87 2.66 -8.59 11.94
C PHE A 87 3.80 -9.00 12.86
N LEU A 88 4.35 -8.06 13.65
CA LEU A 88 5.37 -8.29 14.67
C LEU A 88 6.64 -8.99 14.16
N ALA A 89 6.83 -9.19 12.86
CA ALA A 89 8.02 -9.81 12.30
C ALA A 89 9.29 -9.02 12.65
N SER A 90 9.19 -7.69 12.75
CA SER A 90 10.26 -6.82 13.24
C SER A 90 10.45 -6.86 14.75
N ALA A 91 9.46 -7.32 15.52
CA ALA A 91 9.52 -7.47 16.98
C ALA A 91 10.00 -8.89 17.39
N LEU A 92 9.95 -9.86 16.49
CA LEU A 92 10.43 -11.22 16.70
C LEU A 92 11.93 -11.30 16.38
N PHE A 93 12.78 -11.05 17.38
CA PHE A 93 14.23 -11.20 17.26
C PHE A 93 14.62 -12.69 17.15
N LEU A 94 14.66 -13.20 15.92
CA LEU A 94 15.08 -14.57 15.62
C LEU A 94 16.57 -14.61 15.26
N LYS A 95 17.39 -15.23 16.13
CA LYS A 95 18.84 -15.35 15.92
C LYS A 95 19.24 -16.50 14.97
N ASN A 96 18.38 -17.51 14.82
CA ASN A 96 18.68 -18.73 14.05
C ASN A 96 17.97 -18.69 12.68
N PRO A 97 18.68 -18.92 11.55
CA PRO A 97 18.10 -18.91 10.21
C PRO A 97 16.93 -19.90 10.03
N GLN A 98 16.96 -21.06 10.68
CA GLN A 98 15.87 -22.04 10.62
C GLN A 98 14.56 -21.49 11.18
N ARG A 99 14.65 -20.72 12.29
CA ARG A 99 13.48 -20.09 12.89
C ARG A 99 12.93 -18.97 12.00
N ILE A 100 13.81 -18.23 11.31
CA ILE A 100 13.42 -17.20 10.34
C ILE A 100 12.64 -17.85 9.19
N MET A 101 13.15 -18.95 8.62
CA MET A 101 12.47 -19.67 7.55
C MET A 101 11.09 -20.18 7.98
N ALA A 102 11.00 -20.78 9.17
CA ALA A 102 9.72 -21.26 9.71
C ALA A 102 8.71 -20.11 9.92
N LEU A 103 9.14 -18.99 10.49
CA LEU A 103 8.28 -17.82 10.67
C LEU A 103 7.81 -17.26 9.32
N MET A 104 8.72 -17.12 8.35
CA MET A 104 8.38 -16.66 7.00
C MET A 104 7.33 -17.56 6.34
N MET A 105 7.45 -18.88 6.49
CA MET A 105 6.47 -19.83 5.97
C MET A 105 5.09 -19.63 6.62
N ILE A 106 5.03 -19.54 7.95
CA ILE A 106 3.77 -19.29 8.69
C ILE A 106 3.13 -17.96 8.26
N MET A 107 3.93 -16.92 8.09
CA MET A 107 3.45 -15.61 7.65
C MET A 107 2.88 -15.65 6.23
N VAL A 108 3.53 -16.36 5.30
CA VAL A 108 3.03 -16.54 3.92
C VAL A 108 1.71 -17.31 3.91
N VAL A 109 1.61 -18.40 4.67
CA VAL A 109 0.36 -19.17 4.81
C VAL A 109 -0.75 -18.31 5.42
N SER A 110 -0.42 -17.52 6.45
CA SER A 110 -1.39 -16.61 7.08
C SER A 110 -1.87 -15.53 6.11
N LEU A 111 -0.98 -14.98 5.28
CA LEU A 111 -1.36 -14.03 4.22
C LEU A 111 -2.25 -14.70 3.17
N LEU A 112 -1.98 -15.95 2.79
CA LEU A 112 -2.84 -16.70 1.88
C LEU A 112 -4.26 -16.83 2.46
N VAL A 113 -4.39 -17.28 3.72
CA VAL A 113 -5.69 -17.38 4.39
C VAL A 113 -6.38 -16.01 4.45
N TYR A 114 -5.65 -14.96 4.82
CA TYR A 114 -6.16 -13.58 4.87
C TYR A 114 -6.72 -13.13 3.52
N THR A 115 -5.99 -13.34 2.43
CA THR A 115 -6.43 -12.94 1.08
C THR A 115 -7.65 -13.74 0.61
N LEU A 116 -7.70 -15.04 0.91
CA LEU A 116 -8.83 -15.90 0.59
C LEU A 116 -10.10 -15.49 1.33
N VAL A 117 -10.00 -15.21 2.64
CA VAL A 117 -11.15 -14.77 3.44
C VAL A 117 -11.65 -13.40 2.95
N GLN A 118 -10.75 -12.45 2.66
CA GLN A 118 -11.15 -11.15 2.10
C GLN A 118 -11.84 -11.30 0.74
N ARG A 119 -11.32 -12.16 -0.14
CA ARG A 119 -11.93 -12.44 -1.44
C ARG A 119 -13.33 -13.04 -1.27
N ARG A 120 -13.48 -14.05 -0.40
CA ARG A 120 -14.78 -14.68 -0.11
C ARG A 120 -15.79 -13.68 0.41
N LEU A 121 -15.41 -12.86 1.40
CA LEU A 121 -16.30 -11.84 1.96
C LEU A 121 -16.77 -10.85 0.88
N ARG A 122 -15.86 -10.34 0.04
CA ARG A 122 -16.22 -9.41 -1.04
C ARG A 122 -17.12 -10.02 -2.10
N LEU A 123 -16.86 -11.29 -2.47
CA LEU A 123 -17.72 -12.01 -3.41
C LEU A 123 -19.12 -12.22 -2.83
N ALA A 124 -19.22 -12.60 -1.56
CA ALA A 124 -20.49 -12.79 -0.89
C ALA A 124 -21.30 -11.48 -0.80
N LEU A 125 -20.65 -10.36 -0.44
CA LEU A 125 -21.27 -9.03 -0.42
C LEU A 125 -21.72 -8.57 -1.80
N ALA A 126 -20.92 -8.83 -2.84
CA ALA A 126 -21.27 -8.49 -4.21
C ALA A 126 -22.47 -9.31 -4.70
N ALA A 127 -22.52 -10.61 -4.39
CA ALA A 127 -23.61 -11.50 -4.78
C ALA A 127 -24.94 -11.16 -4.07
N SER A 128 -24.89 -10.71 -2.81
CA SER A 128 -26.09 -10.32 -2.06
C SER A 128 -26.46 -8.83 -2.23
N HIS A 129 -25.67 -8.04 -2.95
CA HIS A 129 -25.79 -6.57 -3.05
C HIS A 129 -25.81 -5.87 -1.68
N GLN A 130 -25.10 -6.42 -0.70
CA GLN A 130 -25.03 -5.87 0.66
C GLN A 130 -23.68 -5.19 0.92
N THR A 131 -23.64 -4.38 1.97
CA THR A 131 -22.47 -3.61 2.36
C THR A 131 -22.24 -3.70 3.86
N ILE A 132 -20.99 -3.57 4.29
CA ILE A 132 -20.64 -3.45 5.70
C ILE A 132 -20.00 -2.08 5.97
N PRO A 133 -20.13 -1.51 7.19
CA PRO A 133 -19.49 -0.25 7.52
C PRO A 133 -17.97 -0.39 7.49
N ASN A 134 -17.28 0.63 7.00
CA ASN A 134 -15.82 0.73 7.07
C ASN A 134 -15.36 1.44 8.36
N GLN A 135 -14.05 1.73 8.50
CA GLN A 135 -13.49 2.40 9.68
C GLN A 135 -14.09 3.79 9.99
N LYS A 136 -14.73 4.43 9.00
CA LYS A 136 -15.39 5.73 9.12
C LYS A 136 -16.93 5.58 9.16
N ASP A 137 -17.43 4.38 9.42
CA ASP A 137 -18.85 4.00 9.37
C ASP A 137 -19.53 4.24 8.01
N ILE A 138 -18.76 4.31 6.93
CA ILE A 138 -19.30 4.40 5.57
C ILE A 138 -19.49 3.00 5.01
N SER A 139 -20.70 2.70 4.53
CA SER A 139 -21.04 1.44 3.88
C SER A 139 -20.15 1.16 2.66
N THR A 140 -19.55 -0.04 2.61
CA THR A 140 -18.71 -0.49 1.50
C THR A 140 -18.97 -1.95 1.13
N SER A 141 -18.96 -2.24 -0.17
CA SER A 141 -18.98 -3.59 -0.74
C SER A 141 -17.58 -4.22 -0.86
N THR A 142 -16.53 -3.42 -0.64
CA THR A 142 -15.13 -3.86 -0.77
C THR A 142 -14.34 -3.66 0.52
N PRO A 143 -14.80 -4.20 1.67
CA PRO A 143 -14.11 -4.04 2.94
C PRO A 143 -12.70 -4.65 2.91
N THR A 144 -11.82 -4.15 3.77
CA THR A 144 -10.53 -4.79 4.04
C THR A 144 -10.68 -5.75 5.21
N LEU A 145 -10.06 -6.93 5.12
CA LEU A 145 -10.15 -7.91 6.21
C LEU A 145 -9.47 -7.41 7.49
N ARG A 146 -8.50 -6.49 7.38
CA ARG A 146 -7.91 -5.76 8.51
C ARG A 146 -8.98 -5.06 9.33
N TRP A 147 -9.84 -4.28 8.68
CA TRP A 147 -10.92 -3.57 9.37
C TRP A 147 -11.90 -4.54 10.02
N VAL A 148 -12.27 -5.60 9.30
CA VAL A 148 -13.13 -6.65 9.85
C VAL A 148 -12.52 -7.26 11.11
N PHE A 149 -11.23 -7.63 11.12
CA PHE A 149 -10.60 -8.14 12.34
C PHE A 149 -10.53 -7.12 13.46
N GLN A 150 -10.31 -5.84 13.14
CA GLN A 150 -10.32 -4.77 14.13
C GLN A 150 -11.68 -4.59 14.80
N SER A 151 -12.79 -4.70 14.05
CA SER A 151 -14.13 -4.58 14.66
C SER A 151 -14.42 -5.72 15.64
N PHE A 152 -13.85 -6.91 15.40
CA PHE A 152 -14.00 -8.08 16.28
C PHE A 152 -13.06 -8.09 17.50
N LEU A 153 -12.10 -7.16 17.59
CA LEU A 153 -11.06 -7.16 18.64
C LEU A 153 -11.61 -7.04 20.07
N PHE A 154 -12.78 -6.41 20.24
CA PHE A 154 -13.40 -6.16 21.55
C PHE A 154 -14.47 -7.19 21.95
N ILE A 155 -14.69 -8.21 21.11
CA ILE A 155 -15.54 -9.34 21.47
C ILE A 155 -14.82 -10.16 22.55
N ARG A 156 -15.56 -10.59 23.57
CA ARG A 156 -15.03 -11.35 24.71
C ARG A 156 -15.86 -12.60 24.92
N TRP A 157 -15.19 -13.70 25.19
CA TRP A 157 -15.82 -14.91 25.73
C TRP A 157 -15.74 -14.84 27.27
N LEU A 158 -16.85 -15.13 27.93
CA LEU A 158 -17.00 -15.08 29.38
C LEU A 158 -17.71 -16.36 29.84
N GLU A 159 -17.29 -16.86 30.99
CA GLU A 159 -17.94 -17.95 31.69
C GLU A 159 -18.24 -17.48 33.12
N ILE A 160 -19.51 -17.51 33.50
CA ILE A 160 -19.97 -17.16 34.85
C ILE A 160 -20.89 -18.29 35.31
N ASP A 161 -20.55 -18.92 36.43
CA ASP A 161 -21.31 -20.04 37.02
C ASP A 161 -21.61 -21.18 36.03
N GLY A 162 -20.64 -21.49 35.15
CA GLY A 162 -20.76 -22.53 34.13
C GLY A 162 -21.58 -22.14 32.89
N ILE A 163 -22.12 -20.92 32.85
CA ILE A 163 -22.81 -20.38 31.68
C ILE A 163 -21.79 -19.66 30.80
N GLN A 164 -21.61 -20.17 29.58
CA GLN A 164 -20.74 -19.56 28.57
C GLN A 164 -21.51 -18.51 27.76
N ALA A 165 -20.94 -17.32 27.62
CA ALA A 165 -21.52 -16.21 26.88
C ALA A 165 -20.46 -15.44 26.09
N ILE A 166 -20.91 -14.81 25.01
CA ILE A 166 -20.08 -13.91 24.22
C ILE A 166 -20.61 -12.49 24.35
N VAL A 167 -19.75 -11.59 24.81
CA VAL A 167 -20.06 -10.20 25.11
C VAL A 167 -19.52 -9.31 23.99
N ASN A 168 -20.16 -8.15 23.78
CA ASN A 168 -19.85 -7.16 22.73
C ASN A 168 -20.08 -7.64 21.29
N LEU A 169 -20.92 -8.66 21.09
CA LEU A 169 -21.33 -9.14 19.77
C LEU A 169 -22.53 -8.33 19.24
N THR A 170 -22.25 -7.32 18.41
CA THR A 170 -23.26 -6.42 17.83
C THR A 170 -23.97 -7.04 16.62
N SER A 171 -25.06 -6.41 16.17
CA SER A 171 -25.77 -6.76 14.93
C SER A 171 -24.84 -6.71 13.70
N ASN A 172 -23.93 -5.73 13.64
CA ASN A 172 -22.93 -5.63 12.58
C ASN A 172 -21.99 -6.84 12.57
N HIS A 173 -21.55 -7.34 13.74
CA HIS A 173 -20.74 -8.55 13.81
C HIS A 173 -21.50 -9.78 13.29
N LYS A 174 -22.78 -9.94 13.68
CA LYS A 174 -23.63 -11.02 13.18
C LYS A 174 -23.83 -10.92 11.66
N HIS A 175 -24.03 -9.71 11.15
CA HIS A 175 -24.15 -9.46 9.71
C HIS A 175 -22.86 -9.82 8.97
N ILE A 176 -21.68 -9.46 9.48
CA ILE A 176 -20.39 -9.86 8.88
C ILE A 176 -20.22 -11.39 8.90
N LEU A 177 -20.58 -12.05 10.01
CA LEU A 177 -20.46 -13.50 10.17
C LEU A 177 -21.39 -14.29 9.23
N SER A 178 -22.51 -13.72 8.79
CA SER A 178 -23.39 -14.37 7.82
C SER A 178 -22.67 -14.67 6.50
N PHE A 179 -21.73 -13.80 6.10
CA PHE A 179 -20.95 -13.95 4.87
C PHE A 179 -19.71 -14.84 5.00
N LEU A 180 -19.25 -15.10 6.23
CA LEU A 180 -18.06 -15.94 6.48
C LEU A 180 -18.41 -17.44 6.59
N GLY A 181 -19.69 -17.76 6.70
CA GLY A 181 -20.23 -19.12 6.73
C GLY A 181 -20.46 -19.68 8.14
N SER A 182 -21.18 -20.80 8.19
CA SER A 182 -21.65 -21.42 9.45
C SER A 182 -20.52 -21.89 10.36
N SER A 183 -19.37 -22.29 9.80
CA SER A 183 -18.20 -22.68 10.59
C SER A 183 -17.65 -21.52 11.43
N CYS A 184 -17.66 -20.30 10.89
CA CYS A 184 -17.25 -19.11 11.64
C CYS A 184 -18.28 -18.72 12.70
N GLN A 185 -19.57 -18.83 12.40
CA GLN A 185 -20.67 -18.50 13.30
C GLN A 185 -20.67 -19.36 14.57
N LYS A 186 -20.30 -20.64 14.46
CA LYS A 186 -20.20 -21.56 15.61
C LYS A 186 -19.24 -21.09 16.69
N TYR A 187 -18.12 -20.45 16.32
CA TYR A 187 -17.19 -19.86 17.31
C TYR A 187 -17.81 -18.72 18.11
N TYR A 188 -18.88 -18.12 17.60
CA TYR A 188 -19.62 -17.05 18.25
C TYR A 188 -20.94 -17.53 18.86
N PHE A 189 -21.15 -18.83 19.01
CA PHE A 189 -22.40 -19.45 19.47
C PHE A 189 -23.63 -18.96 18.67
N ILE A 190 -23.42 -18.65 17.39
CA ILE A 190 -24.48 -18.34 16.43
C ILE A 190 -24.73 -19.62 15.62
N SER A 191 -26.00 -20.02 15.57
CA SER A 191 -26.53 -21.17 14.81
C SER A 191 -26.67 -20.87 13.33
#